data_AF-A0A7N2MYF1-F1
#
_entry.id   AF-A0A7N2MYF1-F1
#
_cell.length_a   1.000
_cell.length_b   1.000
_cell.length_c   1.000
_cell.angle_alpha   90.00
_cell.angle_beta   90.00
_cell.angle_gamma   90.00
#
_symmetry.space_group_name_H-M   'P 1'
#
loop_
_entity.id
_entity.type
_entity.pdbx_description
1 polymer ?
#
loop_
_entity_poly.entity_id
_entity_poly.type
_entity_poly.pdbx_seq_one_letter_code
_entity_poly.pdbx_strand_id
1 'polypeptide(L)'
;MWKEFDSSYAGFTTDGAEWLVKNIDIKLIGLDYLAVATYDDAIPAHLVFLDAREIVLVDGVKLDHVQPGIYSLHCLPLRLPKADGSPARCILYVSYCFSDVVSPLL
;
A
#
# COMPACT_ATOMS: atom_id res chain seq x y z
N MET A 1 9.47 -9.01 -10.56
CA MET A 1 8.79 -8.18 -11.57
C MET A 1 8.15 -9.13 -12.55
N TRP A 2 6.83 -9.03 -12.67
CA TRP A 2 5.98 -9.89 -13.46
C TRP A 2 6.42 -9.90 -14.92
N LYS A 3 6.43 -11.07 -15.56
CA LYS A 3 6.79 -11.19 -16.99
C LYS A 3 5.56 -11.07 -17.88
N GLU A 4 4.42 -11.52 -17.39
CA GLU A 4 3.14 -11.51 -18.08
C GLU A 4 2.05 -11.07 -17.08
N PHE A 5 0.97 -10.50 -17.62
CA PHE A 5 -0.20 -10.11 -16.86
C PHE A 5 -1.05 -11.34 -16.52
N ASP A 6 -1.50 -11.40 -15.27
CA ASP A 6 -2.40 -12.42 -14.75
C ASP A 6 -3.55 -11.72 -14.05
N SER A 7 -4.78 -11.90 -14.52
CA SER A 7 -5.97 -11.29 -13.94
C SER A 7 -6.47 -11.99 -12.68
N SER A 8 -5.88 -13.13 -12.28
CA SER A 8 -6.25 -13.90 -11.08
C SER A 8 -5.51 -13.46 -9.81
N TYR A 9 -4.81 -12.32 -9.87
CA TYR A 9 -4.10 -11.76 -8.73
C TYR A 9 -5.04 -11.42 -7.55
N ALA A 10 -4.49 -11.47 -6.34
CA ALA A 10 -5.22 -11.10 -5.14
C ALA A 10 -5.30 -9.57 -5.00
N GLY A 11 -6.47 -9.09 -4.58
CA GLY A 11 -6.70 -7.68 -4.27
C GLY A 11 -7.94 -7.53 -3.40
N PHE A 12 -8.27 -6.29 -3.03
CA PHE A 12 -9.48 -5.99 -2.28
C PHE A 12 -10.72 -6.09 -3.18
N THR A 13 -11.74 -6.77 -2.67
CA THR A 13 -13.10 -6.67 -3.18
C THR A 13 -13.76 -5.38 -2.67
N THR A 14 -14.86 -4.98 -3.30
CA THR A 14 -15.59 -3.75 -2.92
C THR A 14 -16.04 -3.79 -1.45
N ASP A 15 -16.61 -4.90 -0.99
CA ASP A 15 -17.05 -5.07 0.41
C ASP A 15 -15.88 -5.11 1.40
N GLY A 16 -14.74 -5.66 1.00
CA GLY A 16 -13.50 -5.64 1.78
C GLY A 16 -12.97 -4.21 1.98
N ALA A 17 -13.02 -3.39 0.92
CA ALA A 17 -12.66 -1.98 0.99
C ALA A 17 -13.59 -1.20 1.93
N GLU A 18 -14.91 -1.40 1.80
CA GLU A 18 -15.92 -0.75 2.65
C GLU A 18 -15.71 -1.10 4.12
N TRP A 19 -15.43 -2.37 4.41
CA TRP A 19 -15.16 -2.83 5.76
C TRP A 19 -13.90 -2.15 6.33
N LEU A 20 -12.80 -2.10 5.57
CA LEU A 20 -11.56 -1.46 6.03
C LEU A 20 -11.75 0.01 6.37
N VAL A 21 -12.35 0.77 5.45
CA VAL A 21 -12.61 2.21 5.62
C VAL A 21 -13.49 2.51 6.85
N LYS A 22 -14.45 1.63 7.13
CA LYS A 22 -15.39 1.79 8.25
C LYS A 22 -14.75 1.46 9.59
N ASN A 23 -13.87 0.46 9.63
CA ASN A 23 -13.42 -0.14 10.89
C ASN A 23 -11.98 0.22 11.28
N ILE A 24 -11.15 0.70 10.35
CA ILE A 24 -9.74 0.97 10.60
C ILE A 24 -9.34 2.37 10.12
N ASP A 25 -8.60 3.10 10.94
CA ASP A 25 -8.02 4.39 10.53
C ASP A 25 -6.66 4.16 9.85
N ILE A 26 -6.72 3.87 8.55
CA ILE A 26 -5.55 3.76 7.67
C ILE A 26 -5.48 4.97 6.74
N LYS A 27 -4.26 5.35 6.35
CA LYS A 27 -4.00 6.46 5.42
C LYS A 27 -3.43 6.00 4.07
N LEU A 28 -2.88 4.80 4.03
CA LEU A 28 -2.23 4.26 2.84
C LEU A 28 -2.39 2.74 2.79
N ILE A 29 -2.64 2.22 1.60
CA ILE A 29 -2.64 0.79 1.28
C ILE A 29 -1.63 0.57 0.17
N GLY A 30 -0.80 -0.46 0.31
CA GLY A 30 0.13 -0.88 -0.73
C GLY A 30 -0.06 -2.35 -1.07
N LEU A 31 -0.02 -2.67 -2.36
CA LEU A 31 -0.15 -4.04 -2.87
C LEU A 31 0.95 -4.33 -3.89
N ASP A 32 1.46 -5.56 -3.88
CA ASP A 32 2.61 -5.91 -4.70
C ASP A 32 2.26 -6.15 -6.18
N TYR A 33 0.97 -6.22 -6.53
CA TYR A 33 0.52 -6.34 -7.91
C TYR A 33 0.11 -5.01 -8.55
N LEU A 34 -0.37 -5.06 -9.80
CA LEU A 34 -0.70 -3.89 -10.61
C LEU A 34 -1.87 -3.04 -10.10
N ALA A 35 -2.67 -3.55 -9.15
CA ALA A 35 -3.77 -2.82 -8.53
C ALA A 35 -4.02 -3.31 -7.10
N VAL A 36 -4.47 -2.42 -6.22
CA VAL A 36 -4.87 -2.78 -4.84
C VAL A 36 -6.16 -3.60 -4.80
N ALA A 37 -6.95 -3.57 -5.87
CA ALA A 37 -8.25 -4.21 -5.95
C ALA A 37 -8.21 -5.43 -6.88
N THR A 38 -9.12 -6.39 -6.66
CA THR A 38 -9.27 -7.52 -7.60
C THR A 38 -9.57 -7.01 -9.00
N TYR A 39 -9.32 -7.85 -10.02
CA TYR A 39 -9.55 -7.44 -11.41
C TYR A 39 -10.99 -7.00 -11.66
N ASP A 40 -11.97 -7.72 -11.09
CA ASP A 40 -13.39 -7.42 -11.28
C ASP A 40 -13.88 -6.21 -10.45
N ASP A 41 -13.28 -5.97 -9.28
CA ASP A 41 -13.63 -4.84 -8.40
C ASP A 41 -12.69 -3.64 -8.53
N ALA A 42 -11.86 -3.60 -9.58
CA ALA A 42 -10.83 -2.59 -9.75
C ALA A 42 -11.36 -1.17 -9.53
N ILE A 43 -12.39 -0.77 -10.28
CA ILE A 43 -13.01 0.56 -10.14
C ILE A 43 -13.76 0.74 -8.82
N PRO A 44 -14.76 -0.10 -8.46
CA PRO A 44 -15.59 0.16 -7.29
C PRO A 44 -14.79 0.18 -5.98
N ALA A 45 -13.81 -0.70 -5.80
CA ALA A 45 -12.98 -0.70 -4.59
C ALA A 45 -12.05 0.53 -4.52
N HIS A 46 -11.50 1.00 -5.64
CA HIS A 46 -10.71 2.24 -5.67
C HIS A 46 -11.56 3.45 -5.26
N LEU A 47 -12.79 3.55 -5.77
CA LEU A 47 -13.71 4.63 -5.39
C LEU A 47 -14.00 4.61 -3.89
N VAL A 48 -14.25 3.44 -3.30
CA VAL A 48 -14.45 3.33 -1.84
C VAL A 48 -13.26 3.86 -1.05
N PHE A 49 -12.03 3.50 -1.44
CA PHE A 49 -10.83 3.98 -0.74
C PHE A 49 -10.58 5.49 -0.93
N LEU A 50 -10.77 5.99 -2.15
CA LEU A 50 -10.46 7.38 -2.51
C LEU A 50 -11.55 8.36 -2.03
N ASP A 51 -12.83 8.02 -2.16
CA ASP A 51 -13.95 8.92 -1.83
C ASP A 51 -14.17 9.07 -0.32
N ALA A 52 -13.93 8.02 0.46
CA ALA A 52 -14.34 8.02 1.86
C ALA A 52 -13.37 8.78 2.79
N ARG A 53 -12.06 8.64 2.57
CA ARG A 53 -11.01 9.18 3.45
C ARG A 53 -9.72 9.60 2.73
N GLU A 54 -9.74 9.70 1.40
CA GLU A 54 -8.54 9.96 0.58
C GLU A 54 -7.38 9.00 0.91
N ILE A 55 -7.69 7.70 1.05
CA ILE A 55 -6.66 6.68 1.34
C ILE A 55 -5.74 6.59 0.12
N VAL A 56 -4.44 6.77 0.33
CA VAL A 56 -3.45 6.69 -0.74
C VAL A 56 -3.23 5.25 -1.14
N LEU A 57 -3.32 4.96 -2.44
CA LEU A 57 -3.11 3.63 -3.00
C LEU A 57 -1.71 3.56 -3.63
N VAL A 58 -0.97 2.48 -3.34
CA VAL A 58 0.36 2.23 -3.88
C VAL A 58 0.41 0.85 -4.52
N ASP A 59 0.36 0.83 -5.84
CA ASP A 59 0.42 -0.39 -6.63
C ASP A 59 1.85 -0.75 -7.04
N GLY A 60 2.07 -2.05 -7.25
CA GLY A 60 3.29 -2.58 -7.82
C GLY A 60 4.51 -2.51 -6.90
N VAL A 61 4.31 -2.52 -5.57
CA VAL A 61 5.45 -2.59 -4.65
C VAL A 61 6.15 -3.94 -4.77
N LYS A 62 7.48 -3.96 -4.63
CA LYS A 62 8.24 -5.22 -4.71
C LYS A 62 8.56 -5.74 -3.31
N LEU A 63 7.91 -6.83 -2.88
CA LEU A 63 8.01 -7.37 -1.52
C LEU A 63 8.69 -8.76 -1.41
N ASP A 64 9.16 -9.37 -2.52
CA ASP A 64 9.73 -10.75 -2.59
C ASP A 64 10.71 -11.15 -1.48
N HIS A 65 11.46 -10.19 -0.91
CA HIS A 65 12.50 -10.44 0.09
C HIS A 65 12.32 -9.59 1.35
N VAL A 66 11.14 -9.02 1.55
CA VAL A 66 10.80 -8.22 2.73
C VAL A 66 10.14 -9.14 3.75
N GLN A 67 10.70 -9.20 4.96
CA GLN A 67 10.08 -9.97 6.05
C GLN A 67 8.86 -9.22 6.59
N PRO A 68 7.76 -9.91 6.94
CA PRO A 68 6.62 -9.28 7.61
C PRO A 68 7.05 -8.55 8.88
N GLY A 69 6.54 -7.34 9.09
CA GLY A 69 6.90 -6.52 10.24
C GLY A 69 6.49 -5.07 10.10
N ILE A 70 6.91 -4.26 11.07
CA ILE A 70 6.67 -2.83 11.09
C ILE A 70 7.88 -2.13 10.50
N TYR A 71 7.63 -1.33 9.47
CA TYR A 71 8.62 -0.50 8.81
C TYR A 71 8.12 0.92 8.73
N SER A 72 9.06 1.84 8.64
CA SER A 72 8.74 3.17 8.17
C SER A 72 8.81 3.19 6.65
N LEU A 73 7.73 3.65 6.01
CA LEU A 73 7.61 3.76 4.56
C LEU A 73 7.97 5.17 4.10
N HIS A 74 8.81 5.29 3.08
CA HIS A 74 8.95 6.51 2.29
C HIS A 74 8.55 6.20 0.86
N CYS A 75 7.47 6.82 0.39
CA CYS A 75 6.89 6.56 -0.93
C CYS A 75 6.52 7.92 -1.53
N LEU A 76 7.50 8.58 -2.11
CA LEU A 76 7.40 9.97 -2.56
C LEU A 76 7.06 9.99 -4.06
N PRO A 77 5.85 10.43 -4.46
CA PRO A 77 5.50 10.56 -5.86
C PRO A 77 6.25 11.72 -6.52
N LEU A 78 6.51 11.60 -7.82
CA LEU A 78 6.94 12.73 -8.63
C LEU A 78 5.85 13.80 -8.67
N ARG A 79 6.27 15.06 -8.75
CA ARG A 79 5.33 16.18 -8.87
C ARG A 79 4.85 16.30 -10.32
N LEU A 80 3.73 15.66 -10.64
CA LEU A 80 3.12 15.66 -11.97
C LEU A 80 1.76 16.37 -11.92
N PRO A 81 1.67 17.67 -12.30
CA PRO A 81 0.41 18.39 -12.29
C PRO A 81 -0.62 17.75 -13.24
N LYS A 82 -1.87 17.63 -12.78
CA LYS A 82 -3.01 17.08 -13.55
C LYS A 82 -2.87 15.61 -13.95
N ALA A 83 -2.01 14.85 -13.27
CA ALA A 83 -1.93 13.40 -13.45
C ALA A 83 -2.88 12.69 -12.47
N ASP A 84 -3.43 11.55 -12.90
CA ASP A 84 -4.29 10.69 -12.07
C ASP A 84 -3.49 9.79 -11.12
N GLY A 85 -2.17 9.82 -11.24
CA GLY A 85 -1.22 9.08 -10.43
C GLY A 85 0.21 9.46 -10.78
N SER A 86 1.18 8.96 -10.01
CA SER A 86 2.59 9.18 -10.29
C SER A 86 3.39 7.93 -9.93
N PRO A 87 4.43 7.58 -10.72
CA PRO A 87 5.42 6.64 -10.25
C PRO A 87 6.08 7.19 -8.98
N ALA A 88 6.42 6.29 -8.07
CA ALA A 88 7.08 6.61 -6.82
C ALA A 88 8.19 5.59 -6.57
N ARG A 89 9.27 6.06 -5.93
CA ARG A 89 10.26 5.16 -5.35
C ARG A 89 9.86 4.91 -3.91
N CYS A 90 9.39 3.69 -3.63
CA CYS A 90 8.93 3.31 -2.30
C CYS A 90 10.01 2.48 -1.62
N ILE A 91 10.49 2.95 -0.48
CA ILE A 91 11.52 2.30 0.33
C ILE A 91 10.98 2.04 1.73
N LEU A 92 11.37 0.90 2.28
CA LEU A 92 11.12 0.53 3.66
C LEU A 92 12.42 0.65 4.43
N TYR A 93 12.37 1.23 5.62
CA TYR A 93 13.48 1.20 6.55
C TYR A 93 13.00 0.76 7.93
N VAL A 94 13.85 -0.02 8.59
CA VAL A 94 13.65 -0.39 9.98
C VAL A 94 14.04 0.81 10.82
N SER A 95 13.04 1.48 11.39
CA SER A 95 13.24 2.44 12.44
C SER A 95 13.53 1.67 13.73
N TYR A 96 14.79 1.59 14.12
CA TYR A 96 15.13 1.23 15.50
C TYR A 96 14.61 2.34 16.40
N CYS A 97 13.72 2.02 17.32
CA CYS A 97 13.37 2.98 18.36
C CYS A 97 14.62 3.17 19.22
N PHE A 98 14.95 4.40 19.60
CA PHE A 98 16.10 4.68 20.46
C PHE A 98 16.00 3.92 21.81
N SER A 99 14.78 3.53 22.23
CA SER A 99 14.55 2.67 23.39
C SER A 99 15.10 1.25 23.25
N ASP A 100 15.18 0.71 22.03
CA ASP A 100 15.65 -0.66 21.78
C ASP A 100 17.17 -0.80 21.96
N VAL A 101 17.89 0.33 21.95
CA VAL A 101 19.35 0.38 22.17
C VAL A 101 19.69 0.47 23.67
N VAL A 102 18.76 0.88 24.54
CA VAL A 102 19.01 1.10 25.98
C VAL A 102 18.68 -0.14 26.83
N SER A 103 18.02 -1.16 26.28
CA SER A 103 17.64 -2.38 27.01
C SER A 103 18.51 -3.60 26.67
N PRO A 104 19.82 -3.58 27.01
CA PRO A 104 20.43 -4.81 27.53
C PRO A 104 21.20 -4.64 28.86
N LEU A 105 21.10 -3.48 29.54
CA LEU A 105 21.90 -3.22 30.77
C LEU A 105 21.08 -2.86 32.02
N LEU A 106 19.86 -3.40 32.17
CA LEU A 106 19.20 -3.55 33.47
C LEU A 106 18.76 -5.00 33.68
#